data_AF-A0A3Q0DKU1-F1
#
_entry.id   AF-A0A3Q0DKU1-F1
#
_cell.length_a   1.000
_cell.length_b   1.000
_cell.length_c   1.000
_cell.angle_alpha   90.00
_cell.angle_beta   90.00
_cell.angle_gamma   90.00
#
_symmetry.space_group_name_H-M   'P 1'
#
loop_
_entity.id
_entity.type
_entity.pdbx_description
1 polymer ?
#
loop_
_entity_poly.entity_id
_entity_poly.type
_entity_poly.pdbx_seq_one_letter_code
_entity_poly.pdbx_strand_id
1 'polypeptide(L)'
;MLADEVFLETWHMEPVSSDDACCPGIKTPRILTKPDLVDRGAESGVMNVVHNLTYPLKKGYMIVRCRGQQEVTENLSLSEATSKERMFFEKHPYFRSLLEEGIATVPRLAERLTAELIVHIKKSLPLLEKQIRDSHQRVIEALRRCGTDIPMEEASKLSFLIEMIKAFNQDIEKLVEGEEAVKENETRLYNTVREEFKNWVPILVANIEKVKNFIHEEVEKYEKQYRGKELLGFNSYKTFEIIVHEYIQQLVDPALSMLHKVVEIVRQAFSDTAQKNFGEFFNLNQEVQKKIEDFKVIYAEKAQDIIHLQFKMEQMVFCQDNIYSVVLKNVREEVFNPLRNLSENSPLNSPASNNQSSLSSITEISVHLNAYFVETCKRLANQIPFIIQYFMLRENGNCLQKDMMHILQERDRYSWLLQEQSETATKRKFLKDKISRLTKARHALHTFSLEGSIVG
;
A
#
# COMPACT_ATOMS: atom_id res chain seq x y z
N MET A 1 -45.82 -23.22 -3.96
CA MET A 1 -45.00 -23.91 -4.99
C MET A 1 -43.59 -24.03 -4.42
N LEU A 2 -43.32 -25.10 -3.65
CA LEU A 2 -42.02 -25.53 -3.13
C LEU A 2 -42.30 -26.60 -2.04
N ALA A 3 -42.73 -27.76 -2.48
CA ALA A 3 -42.75 -28.99 -1.70
C ALA A 3 -42.96 -30.07 -2.75
N ASP A 4 -41.88 -30.66 -3.24
CA ASP A 4 -41.86 -31.93 -3.96
C ASP A 4 -40.41 -32.25 -4.32
N GLU A 5 -39.70 -32.85 -3.37
CA GLU A 5 -38.57 -33.74 -3.67
C GLU A 5 -38.26 -34.53 -2.40
N VAL A 6 -39.15 -35.48 -2.08
CA VAL A 6 -38.83 -36.60 -1.22
C VAL A 6 -38.56 -37.77 -2.15
N PHE A 7 -37.30 -38.21 -2.20
CA PHE A 7 -36.85 -39.37 -2.96
C PHE A 7 -37.77 -40.56 -2.70
N LEU A 8 -38.49 -40.97 -3.74
CA LEU A 8 -39.33 -42.17 -3.77
C LEU A 8 -38.49 -43.33 -4.29
N GLU A 9 -37.87 -44.09 -3.40
CA GLU A 9 -37.37 -45.42 -3.75
C GLU A 9 -38.51 -46.44 -3.64
N THR A 10 -38.91 -46.94 -4.80
CA THR A 10 -39.70 -48.16 -5.00
C THR A 10 -39.01 -49.38 -4.41
N TRP A 11 -39.79 -50.37 -3.97
CA TRP A 11 -39.38 -51.64 -3.34
C TRP A 11 -38.55 -52.57 -4.24
N HIS A 12 -37.42 -52.10 -4.75
CA HIS A 12 -36.33 -52.92 -5.27
C HIS A 12 -35.14 -52.74 -4.32
N MET A 13 -34.91 -53.75 -3.48
CA MET A 13 -33.63 -53.87 -2.78
C MET A 13 -32.57 -54.26 -3.81
N GLU A 14 -32.00 -53.28 -4.51
CA GLU A 14 -30.64 -53.41 -4.99
C GLU A 14 -29.68 -53.22 -3.81
N PRO A 15 -28.58 -53.99 -3.72
CA PRO A 15 -27.57 -53.77 -2.71
C PRO A 15 -26.84 -52.47 -3.05
N VAL A 16 -27.30 -51.36 -2.48
CA VAL A 16 -26.57 -50.08 -2.56
C VAL A 16 -25.25 -50.30 -1.83
N SER A 17 -24.17 -50.30 -2.61
CA SER A 17 -22.80 -50.33 -2.14
C SER A 17 -22.60 -49.25 -1.06
N SER A 18 -21.99 -49.67 0.04
CA SER A 18 -21.80 -48.92 1.28
C SER A 18 -20.88 -47.69 1.20
N ASP A 19 -20.63 -47.12 0.03
CA ASP A 19 -19.50 -46.19 -0.15
C ASP A 19 -19.79 -44.86 -0.88
N ASP A 20 -21.04 -44.53 -1.24
CA ASP A 20 -21.33 -43.21 -1.83
C ASP A 20 -22.04 -42.25 -0.87
N ALA A 21 -21.21 -41.36 -0.31
CA ALA A 21 -21.51 -40.01 0.16
C ALA A 21 -22.39 -39.81 1.43
N CYS A 22 -21.80 -40.01 2.62
CA CYS A 22 -21.57 -38.98 3.66
C CYS A 22 -21.13 -39.65 4.99
N CYS A 23 -19.99 -39.24 5.53
CA CYS A 23 -19.40 -39.70 6.79
C CYS A 23 -20.29 -39.47 8.05
N PRO A 24 -19.79 -39.81 9.25
CA PRO A 24 -20.27 -40.85 10.13
C PRO A 24 -21.69 -40.62 10.70
N GLY A 25 -22.62 -41.53 10.35
CA GLY A 25 -23.92 -41.68 11.02
C GLY A 25 -25.00 -40.72 10.54
N ILE A 26 -25.85 -41.24 9.63
CA ILE A 26 -27.07 -40.59 9.14
C ILE A 26 -27.85 -39.99 10.33
N LYS A 27 -28.12 -38.67 10.27
CA LYS A 27 -28.71 -37.89 11.38
C LYS A 27 -30.21 -38.11 11.57
N THR A 28 -30.85 -38.88 10.68
CA THR A 28 -32.31 -39.03 10.58
C THR A 28 -32.67 -40.51 10.62
N PRO A 29 -33.76 -40.92 11.29
CA PRO A 29 -34.26 -42.30 11.20
C PRO A 29 -34.65 -42.63 9.76
N ARG A 30 -34.44 -43.88 9.31
CA ARG A 30 -34.95 -44.33 8.00
C ARG A 30 -36.43 -44.65 8.11
N ILE A 31 -37.20 -44.25 7.10
CA ILE A 31 -38.66 -44.40 7.09
C ILE A 31 -39.02 -45.43 6.02
N LEU A 32 -39.72 -46.49 6.43
CA LEU A 32 -40.34 -47.46 5.52
C LEU A 32 -41.78 -47.04 5.27
N THR A 33 -42.17 -47.00 4.00
CA THR A 33 -43.50 -46.57 3.57
C THR A 33 -44.19 -47.68 2.77
N LYS A 34 -45.51 -47.59 2.64
CA LYS A 34 -46.36 -48.58 1.94
C LYS A 34 -46.27 -50.00 2.52
N PRO A 35 -46.47 -50.18 3.84
CA PRO A 35 -46.52 -51.52 4.46
C PRO A 35 -47.69 -52.38 3.94
N ASP A 36 -48.64 -51.78 3.24
CA ASP A 36 -49.84 -52.39 2.68
C ASP A 36 -49.62 -53.12 1.36
N LEU A 37 -48.48 -52.87 0.70
CA LEU A 37 -48.08 -53.55 -0.53
C LEU A 37 -47.10 -54.70 -0.29
N VAL A 38 -46.82 -55.05 0.98
CA VAL A 38 -45.91 -56.14 1.32
C VAL A 38 -46.61 -57.48 1.11
N ASP A 39 -46.00 -58.36 0.32
CA ASP A 39 -46.54 -59.69 0.04
C ASP A 39 -46.61 -60.58 1.29
N ARG A 40 -47.67 -61.40 1.36
CA ARG A 40 -47.87 -62.36 2.46
C ARG A 40 -46.78 -63.42 2.45
N GLY A 41 -45.96 -63.45 3.50
CA GLY A 41 -44.75 -64.27 3.65
C GLY A 41 -43.46 -63.44 3.76
N ALA A 42 -43.44 -62.22 3.20
CA ALA A 42 -42.28 -61.33 3.24
C ALA A 42 -42.27 -60.38 4.46
N GLU A 43 -43.35 -60.34 5.25
CA GLU A 43 -43.48 -59.43 6.38
C GLU A 43 -42.44 -59.71 7.48
N SER A 44 -41.99 -60.97 7.62
CA SER A 44 -40.91 -61.35 8.53
C SER A 44 -39.57 -60.69 8.18
N GLY A 45 -39.27 -60.55 6.88
CA GLY A 45 -38.09 -59.84 6.40
C GLY A 45 -38.16 -58.34 6.69
N VAL A 46 -39.32 -57.72 6.50
CA VAL A 46 -39.56 -56.30 6.82
C VAL A 46 -39.44 -56.07 8.33
N MET A 47 -39.94 -56.98 9.16
CA MET A 47 -39.79 -56.92 10.61
C MET A 47 -38.31 -56.93 11.03
N ASN A 48 -37.49 -57.79 10.43
CA ASN A 48 -36.04 -57.82 10.70
C ASN A 48 -35.35 -56.51 10.33
N VAL A 49 -35.79 -55.85 9.26
CA VAL A 49 -35.29 -54.52 8.86
C VAL A 49 -35.72 -53.46 9.88
N VAL A 50 -37.00 -53.41 10.28
CA VAL A 50 -37.50 -52.42 11.24
C VAL A 50 -36.84 -52.55 12.62
N HIS A 51 -36.60 -53.79 13.06
CA HIS A 51 -35.88 -54.09 14.31
C HIS A 51 -34.37 -53.86 14.22
N ASN A 52 -33.89 -53.29 13.11
CA ASN A 52 -32.49 -52.92 12.93
C ASN A 52 -31.53 -54.13 12.89
N LEU A 53 -32.04 -55.33 12.55
CA LEU A 53 -31.28 -56.58 12.55
C LEU A 53 -30.55 -56.83 11.22
N THR A 54 -31.13 -56.38 10.10
CA THR A 54 -30.52 -56.55 8.77
C THR A 54 -29.47 -55.48 8.46
N TYR A 55 -29.78 -54.21 8.75
CA TYR A 55 -28.93 -53.06 8.46
C TYR A 55 -28.87 -52.13 9.67
N PRO A 56 -27.82 -52.20 10.51
CA PRO A 56 -27.79 -51.48 11.78
C PRO A 56 -27.60 -49.96 11.59
N LEU A 57 -28.63 -49.18 11.92
CA LEU A 57 -28.64 -47.71 11.92
C LEU A 57 -28.63 -47.14 13.34
N LYS A 58 -27.89 -46.04 13.55
CA LYS A 58 -27.81 -45.34 14.85
C LYS A 58 -29.13 -44.75 15.33
N LYS A 59 -30.01 -44.35 14.40
CA LYS A 59 -31.33 -43.74 14.68
C LYS A 59 -32.49 -44.70 14.41
N GLY A 60 -32.21 -45.94 14.01
CA GLY A 60 -33.20 -46.98 13.74
C GLY A 60 -34.12 -46.68 12.55
N TYR A 61 -35.15 -47.51 12.43
CA TYR A 61 -36.20 -47.42 11.42
C TYR A 61 -37.51 -46.96 12.03
N MET A 62 -38.41 -46.43 11.20
CA MET A 62 -39.82 -46.17 11.49
C MET A 62 -40.65 -46.69 10.33
N ILE A 63 -41.87 -47.16 10.58
CA ILE A 63 -42.78 -47.60 9.52
C ILE A 63 -44.06 -46.77 9.53
N VAL A 64 -44.47 -46.28 8.36
CA VAL A 64 -45.67 -45.45 8.21
C VAL A 64 -46.50 -45.89 7.04
N ARG A 65 -47.82 -45.79 7.17
CA ARG A 65 -48.76 -46.01 6.07
C ARG A 65 -49.20 -44.65 5.54
N CYS A 66 -48.79 -44.36 4.30
CA CYS A 66 -49.26 -43.18 3.59
C CYS A 66 -50.68 -43.39 3.03
N ARG A 67 -51.34 -42.30 2.62
CA ARG A 67 -52.62 -42.37 1.91
C ARG A 67 -52.44 -43.09 0.58
N GLY A 68 -53.36 -43.98 0.25
CA GLY A 68 -53.42 -44.61 -1.08
C GLY A 68 -53.92 -43.62 -2.13
N GLN A 69 -53.64 -43.89 -3.42
CA GLN A 69 -54.04 -42.99 -4.52
C GLN A 69 -55.56 -42.73 -4.55
N GLN A 70 -56.36 -43.75 -4.25
CA GLN A 70 -57.83 -43.66 -4.17
C GLN A 70 -58.31 -42.77 -3.00
N GLU A 71 -57.68 -42.89 -1.83
CA GLU A 71 -58.03 -42.10 -0.64
C GLU A 71 -57.66 -40.61 -0.79
N VAL A 72 -56.68 -40.33 -1.65
CA VAL A 72 -56.33 -38.96 -2.07
C VAL A 72 -57.41 -38.38 -2.99
N THR A 73 -57.90 -39.17 -3.96
CA THR A 73 -59.01 -38.75 -4.85
C THR A 73 -60.32 -38.51 -4.08
N GLU A 74 -60.54 -39.24 -2.99
CA GLU A 74 -61.70 -39.12 -2.11
C GLU A 74 -61.58 -37.99 -1.05
N ASN A 75 -60.49 -37.20 -1.06
CA ASN A 75 -60.25 -36.08 -0.12
C ASN A 75 -60.38 -36.46 1.37
N LEU A 76 -59.87 -37.63 1.76
CA LEU A 76 -59.92 -38.10 3.14
C LEU A 76 -59.25 -37.09 4.11
N SER A 77 -59.87 -36.82 5.26
CA SER A 77 -59.30 -35.90 6.25
C SER A 77 -58.04 -36.48 6.92
N LEU A 78 -57.21 -35.63 7.52
CA LEU A 78 -55.97 -36.06 8.20
C LEU A 78 -56.27 -36.95 9.42
N SER A 79 -57.35 -36.64 10.15
CA SER A 79 -57.81 -37.41 11.31
C SER A 79 -58.26 -38.81 10.91
N GLU A 80 -59.07 -38.91 9.85
CA GLU A 80 -59.53 -40.20 9.33
C GLU A 80 -58.38 -41.05 8.76
N ALA A 81 -57.42 -40.42 8.07
CA ALA A 81 -56.22 -41.12 7.57
C ALA A 81 -55.37 -41.68 8.72
N THR A 82 -55.20 -40.93 9.80
CA THR A 82 -54.47 -41.37 11.00
C THR A 82 -55.19 -42.52 11.71
N SER A 83 -56.53 -42.46 11.76
CA SER A 83 -57.35 -43.54 12.32
C SER A 83 -57.23 -44.83 11.49
N LYS A 84 -57.33 -44.74 10.16
CA LYS A 84 -57.13 -45.87 9.25
C LYS A 84 -55.71 -46.45 9.35
N GLU A 85 -54.69 -45.61 9.48
CA GLU A 85 -53.31 -46.05 9.70
C GLU A 85 -53.20 -46.86 10.99
N ARG A 86 -53.73 -46.35 12.11
CA ARG A 86 -53.73 -47.06 13.39
C ARG A 86 -54.45 -48.41 13.28
N MET A 87 -55.65 -48.44 12.69
CA MET A 87 -56.41 -49.67 12.48
C MET A 87 -55.64 -50.70 11.63
N PHE A 88 -54.89 -50.26 10.62
CA PHE A 88 -54.07 -51.13 9.79
C PHE A 88 -52.99 -51.83 10.63
N PHE A 89 -52.25 -51.08 11.45
CA PHE A 89 -51.21 -51.64 12.30
C PHE A 89 -51.77 -52.51 13.43
N GLU A 90 -52.93 -52.18 14.01
CA GLU A 90 -53.59 -52.99 15.05
C GLU A 90 -54.11 -54.35 14.53
N LYS A 91 -54.64 -54.37 13.31
CA LYS A 91 -55.22 -55.58 12.70
C LYS A 91 -54.16 -56.54 12.16
N HIS A 92 -52.96 -56.05 11.82
CA HIS A 92 -51.93 -56.85 11.17
C HIS A 92 -51.13 -57.72 12.18
N PRO A 93 -51.12 -59.06 12.06
CA PRO A 93 -50.50 -59.95 13.04
C PRO A 93 -49.02 -59.67 13.33
N TYR A 94 -48.25 -59.32 12.30
CA TYR A 94 -46.81 -59.05 12.40
C TYR A 94 -46.48 -57.60 12.78
N PHE A 95 -47.27 -56.61 12.37
CA PHE A 95 -46.93 -55.19 12.58
C PHE A 95 -47.56 -54.60 13.84
N ARG A 96 -48.44 -55.35 14.51
CA ARG A 96 -49.04 -54.94 15.78
C ARG A 96 -48.00 -54.70 16.86
N SER A 97 -46.95 -55.52 16.94
CA SER A 97 -45.88 -55.32 17.94
C SER A 97 -45.14 -53.99 17.73
N LEU A 98 -44.96 -53.55 16.48
CA LEU A 98 -44.33 -52.26 16.16
C LEU A 98 -45.14 -51.05 16.66
N LEU A 99 -46.45 -51.20 16.81
CA LEU A 99 -47.33 -50.17 17.36
C LEU A 99 -47.17 -50.06 18.89
N GLU A 100 -47.02 -51.20 19.57
CA GLU A 100 -46.75 -51.26 21.01
C GLU A 100 -45.34 -50.74 21.36
N GLU A 101 -44.36 -51.00 20.49
CA GLU A 101 -42.98 -50.49 20.60
C GLU A 101 -42.83 -49.00 20.22
N GLY A 102 -43.88 -48.38 19.66
CA GLY A 102 -43.87 -46.96 19.29
C GLY A 102 -43.04 -46.64 18.05
N ILE A 103 -42.74 -47.64 17.21
CA ILE A 103 -41.91 -47.52 15.99
C ILE A 103 -42.78 -47.38 14.73
N ALA A 104 -44.10 -47.56 14.87
CA ALA A 104 -45.08 -47.39 13.80
C ALA A 104 -45.90 -46.09 13.96
N THR A 105 -46.52 -45.66 12.86
CA THR A 105 -47.46 -44.53 12.71
C THR A 105 -46.86 -43.14 12.45
N VAL A 106 -47.57 -42.32 11.66
CA VAL A 106 -47.21 -40.95 11.31
C VAL A 106 -47.10 -40.02 12.53
N PRO A 107 -48.01 -40.05 13.53
CA PRO A 107 -47.89 -39.18 14.70
C PRO A 107 -46.62 -39.44 15.52
N ARG A 108 -46.25 -40.72 15.72
CA ARG A 108 -45.01 -41.10 16.41
C ARG A 108 -43.77 -40.71 15.62
N LEU A 109 -43.81 -40.80 14.29
CA LEU A 109 -42.75 -40.30 13.43
C LEU A 109 -42.57 -38.80 13.57
N ALA A 110 -43.65 -38.01 13.58
CA ALA A 110 -43.59 -36.58 13.77
C ALA A 110 -42.97 -36.21 15.13
N GLU A 111 -43.43 -36.82 16.22
CA GLU A 111 -42.86 -36.64 17.56
C GLU A 111 -41.35 -36.92 17.59
N ARG A 112 -40.93 -38.05 17.01
CA ARG A 112 -39.52 -38.48 16.97
C ARG A 112 -38.66 -37.53 16.14
N LEU A 113 -39.13 -37.12 14.96
CA LEU A 113 -38.41 -36.16 14.10
C LEU A 113 -38.30 -34.78 14.77
N THR A 114 -39.35 -34.31 15.43
CA THR A 114 -39.32 -33.04 16.17
C THR A 114 -38.34 -33.10 17.34
N ALA A 115 -38.33 -34.19 18.12
CA ALA A 115 -37.38 -34.36 19.23
C ALA A 115 -35.93 -34.39 18.74
N GLU A 116 -35.66 -35.13 17.66
CA GLU A 116 -34.33 -35.19 17.04
C GLU A 116 -33.89 -33.84 16.48
N LEU A 117 -34.79 -33.11 15.82
CA LEU A 117 -34.52 -31.77 15.32
C LEU A 117 -34.17 -30.80 16.45
N ILE A 118 -34.91 -30.81 17.56
CA ILE A 118 -34.62 -29.97 18.74
C ILE A 118 -33.23 -30.29 19.31
N VAL A 119 -32.90 -31.58 19.47
CA VAL A 119 -31.57 -32.00 19.93
C VAL A 119 -30.48 -31.54 18.96
N HIS A 120 -30.72 -31.65 17.65
CA HIS A 120 -29.77 -31.21 16.64
C HIS A 120 -29.57 -29.69 16.65
N ILE A 121 -30.63 -28.90 16.80
CA ILE A 121 -30.58 -27.45 16.93
C ILE A 121 -29.75 -27.08 18.17
N LYS A 122 -30.07 -27.65 19.34
CA LYS A 122 -29.32 -27.39 20.60
C LYS A 122 -27.83 -27.72 20.47
N LYS A 123 -27.47 -28.83 19.81
CA LYS A 123 -26.07 -29.22 19.58
C LYS A 123 -25.34 -28.31 18.59
N SER A 124 -26.06 -27.76 17.61
CA SER A 124 -25.47 -26.95 16.53
C SER A 124 -25.39 -25.45 16.88
N LEU A 125 -26.22 -24.97 17.81
CA LEU A 125 -26.29 -23.56 18.21
C LEU A 125 -24.94 -22.97 18.69
N PRO A 126 -24.17 -23.62 19.59
CA PRO A 126 -22.88 -23.06 20.05
C PRO A 126 -21.86 -22.92 18.91
N LEU A 127 -21.85 -23.89 17.99
CA LEU A 127 -20.99 -23.83 16.81
C LEU A 127 -21.43 -22.71 15.86
N LEU A 128 -22.74 -22.56 15.63
CA LEU A 128 -23.31 -21.51 14.79
C LEU A 128 -22.99 -20.11 15.35
N GLU A 129 -23.14 -19.92 16.66
CA GLU A 129 -22.83 -18.65 17.32
C GLU A 129 -21.35 -18.28 17.16
N LYS A 130 -20.45 -19.27 17.37
CA LYS A 130 -19.01 -19.08 17.14
C LYS A 130 -18.73 -18.73 15.68
N GLN A 131 -19.32 -19.45 14.72
CA GLN A 131 -19.14 -19.17 13.30
C GLN A 131 -19.62 -17.77 12.89
N ILE A 132 -20.75 -17.31 13.44
CA ILE A 132 -21.26 -15.95 13.20
C ILE A 132 -20.30 -14.92 13.77
N ARG A 133 -19.82 -15.11 15.01
CA ARG A 133 -18.84 -14.21 15.64
C ARG A 133 -17.54 -14.13 14.84
N ASP A 134 -16.96 -15.27 14.48
CA ASP A 134 -15.70 -15.34 13.73
C ASP A 134 -15.87 -14.79 12.29
N SER A 135 -17.02 -15.02 11.65
CA SER A 135 -17.36 -14.44 10.36
C SER A 135 -17.53 -12.92 10.46
N HIS A 136 -18.22 -12.43 11.49
CA HIS A 136 -18.44 -11.01 11.73
C HIS A 136 -17.11 -10.26 11.95
N GLN A 137 -16.22 -10.82 12.78
CA GLN A 137 -14.88 -10.25 13.01
C GLN A 137 -14.06 -10.18 11.72
N ARG A 138 -14.01 -11.27 10.95
CA ARG A 138 -13.30 -11.30 9.65
C ARG A 138 -13.86 -10.28 8.66
N VAL A 139 -15.17 -10.09 8.62
CA VAL A 139 -15.81 -9.13 7.70
C VAL A 139 -15.53 -7.69 8.15
N ILE A 140 -15.50 -7.41 9.47
CA ILE A 140 -15.10 -6.09 10.00
C ILE A 140 -13.65 -5.78 9.65
N GLU A 141 -12.73 -6.74 9.83
CA GLU A 141 -11.32 -6.56 9.47
C GLU A 141 -11.15 -6.35 7.96
N ALA A 142 -11.89 -7.10 7.14
CA ALA A 142 -11.90 -6.91 5.69
C ALA A 142 -12.45 -5.53 5.31
N LEU A 143 -13.49 -5.03 6.00
CA LEU A 143 -14.03 -3.70 5.76
C LEU A 143 -13.04 -2.60 6.15
N ARG A 144 -12.33 -2.75 7.28
CA ARG A 144 -11.26 -1.82 7.70
C ARG A 144 -10.13 -1.72 6.68
N ARG A 145 -9.81 -2.82 6.01
CA ARG A 145 -8.80 -2.84 4.93
C ARG A 145 -9.28 -2.18 3.63
N CYS A 146 -10.58 -1.99 3.45
CA CYS A 146 -11.15 -1.32 2.29
C CYS A 146 -11.21 0.21 2.45
N GLY A 147 -10.67 0.78 3.54
CA GLY A 147 -10.63 2.22 3.78
C GLY A 147 -11.83 2.77 4.57
N THR A 148 -11.80 4.08 4.81
CA THR A 148 -12.84 4.81 5.54
C THR A 148 -14.08 5.01 4.68
N ASP A 149 -15.27 4.87 5.29
CA ASP A 149 -16.54 5.01 4.59
C ASP A 149 -16.72 6.42 4.01
N ILE A 150 -17.14 6.54 2.74
CA ILE A 150 -17.44 7.85 2.17
C ILE A 150 -18.77 8.31 2.74
N PRO A 151 -18.83 9.48 3.41
CA PRO A 151 -20.09 9.98 3.91
C PRO A 151 -21.06 10.29 2.77
N MET A 152 -22.34 9.94 2.97
CA MET A 152 -23.37 10.16 1.95
C MET A 152 -23.78 11.63 1.86
N GLU A 153 -23.71 12.36 2.98
CA GLU A 153 -24.03 13.78 3.09
C GLU A 153 -22.91 14.69 2.59
N GLU A 154 -23.25 15.75 1.86
CA GLU A 154 -22.27 16.69 1.28
C GLU A 154 -21.41 17.40 2.33
N ALA A 155 -21.99 17.79 3.47
CA ALA A 155 -21.25 18.41 4.58
C ALA A 155 -20.20 17.44 5.17
N SER A 156 -20.53 16.15 5.20
CA SER A 156 -19.64 15.10 5.70
C SER A 156 -18.59 14.68 4.65
N LYS A 157 -18.88 14.82 3.34
CA LYS A 157 -17.87 14.66 2.28
C LYS A 157 -16.78 15.74 2.36
N LEU A 158 -17.18 16.98 2.67
CA LEU A 158 -16.23 18.08 2.87
C LEU A 158 -15.29 17.79 4.04
N SER A 159 -15.82 17.40 5.20
CA SER A 159 -14.96 17.07 6.36
C SER A 159 -14.00 15.93 6.06
N PHE A 160 -14.48 14.88 5.37
CA PHE A 160 -13.64 13.76 4.95
C PHE A 160 -12.52 14.21 4.00
N LEU A 161 -12.83 15.02 2.99
CA LEU A 161 -11.82 15.54 2.06
C LEU A 161 -10.80 16.46 2.76
N ILE A 162 -11.24 17.27 3.74
CA ILE A 162 -10.35 18.09 4.56
C ILE A 162 -9.37 17.21 5.34
N GLU A 163 -9.84 16.13 5.98
CA GLU A 163 -8.97 15.21 6.72
C GLU A 163 -7.93 14.56 5.80
N MET A 164 -8.34 14.12 4.61
CA MET A 164 -7.43 13.55 3.62
C MET A 164 -6.37 14.54 3.13
N ILE A 165 -6.79 15.75 2.75
CA ILE A 165 -5.88 16.80 2.28
C ILE A 165 -4.94 17.24 3.40
N LYS A 166 -5.45 17.37 4.63
CA LYS A 166 -4.63 17.69 5.80
C LYS A 166 -3.58 16.61 6.08
N ALA A 167 -3.95 15.33 6.01
CA ALA A 167 -3.02 14.22 6.18
C ALA A 167 -1.94 14.23 5.09
N PHE A 168 -2.34 14.42 3.82
CA PHE A 168 -1.39 14.56 2.72
C PHE A 168 -0.43 15.74 2.91
N ASN A 169 -0.95 16.92 3.24
CA ASN A 169 -0.13 18.11 3.46
C ASN A 169 0.86 17.91 4.62
N GLN A 170 0.45 17.23 5.70
CA GLN A 170 1.35 16.86 6.79
C GLN A 170 2.43 15.88 6.36
N ASP A 171 2.12 14.91 5.51
CA ASP A 171 3.11 13.99 4.97
C ASP A 171 4.10 14.72 4.04
N ILE A 172 3.62 15.64 3.18
CA ILE A 172 4.50 16.50 2.35
C ILE A 172 5.40 17.38 3.23
N GLU A 173 4.87 17.99 4.29
CA GLU A 173 5.67 18.79 5.21
C GLU A 173 6.81 17.97 5.84
N LYS A 174 6.49 16.74 6.30
CA LYS A 174 7.51 15.83 6.85
C LYS A 174 8.57 15.44 5.82
N LEU A 175 8.21 15.27 4.54
CA LEU A 175 9.21 15.02 3.48
C LEU A 175 10.14 16.22 3.30
N VAL A 176 9.57 17.43 3.28
CA VAL A 176 10.33 18.69 3.08
C VAL A 176 11.27 18.95 4.27
N GLU A 177 10.82 18.69 5.49
CA GLU A 177 11.65 18.81 6.70
C GLU A 177 12.60 17.63 6.92
N GLY A 178 12.43 16.52 6.18
CA GLY A 178 13.25 15.31 6.31
C GLY A 178 12.92 14.49 7.57
N GLU A 179 11.69 14.58 8.08
CA GLU A 179 11.17 13.87 9.26
C GLU A 179 10.19 12.73 8.88
N GLU A 180 10.22 12.31 7.62
CA GLU A 180 9.38 11.22 7.12
C GLU A 180 9.66 9.88 7.83
N ALA A 181 8.59 9.07 7.96
CA ALA A 181 8.67 7.72 8.50
C ALA A 181 9.13 6.76 7.40
N VAL A 182 10.24 6.06 7.64
CA VAL A 182 10.91 5.20 6.67
C VAL A 182 11.01 3.77 7.21
N LYS A 183 10.91 2.76 6.34
CA LYS A 183 11.05 1.34 6.71
C LYS A 183 12.52 0.96 6.94
N GLU A 184 12.76 -0.18 7.59
CA GLU A 184 14.10 -0.63 8.04
C GLU A 184 15.21 -0.76 6.98
N ASN A 185 14.93 -0.61 5.68
CA ASN A 185 15.94 -0.66 4.60
C ASN A 185 15.83 0.49 3.58
N GLU A 186 14.98 1.48 3.85
CA GLU A 186 14.76 2.62 2.95
C GLU A 186 15.52 3.84 3.48
N THR A 187 15.89 4.77 2.60
CA THR A 187 16.55 6.03 2.98
C THR A 187 15.60 7.21 2.80
N ARG A 188 15.75 8.22 3.67
CA ARG A 188 14.97 9.46 3.54
C ARG A 188 15.27 10.18 2.24
N LEU A 189 14.28 10.89 1.70
CA LEU A 189 14.39 11.79 0.55
C LEU A 189 15.62 12.71 0.66
N TYR A 190 15.77 13.35 1.81
CA TYR A 190 16.87 14.28 2.07
C TYR A 190 18.25 13.63 2.01
N ASN A 191 18.36 12.34 2.36
CA ASN A 191 19.63 11.61 2.27
C ASN A 191 19.98 11.35 0.81
N THR A 192 19.02 10.93 -0.02
CA THR A 192 19.23 10.70 -1.45
C THR A 192 19.65 12.00 -2.16
N VAL A 193 18.99 13.12 -1.84
CA VAL A 193 19.36 14.44 -2.39
C VAL A 193 20.76 14.86 -1.93
N ARG A 194 21.14 14.58 -0.68
CA ARG A 194 22.50 14.85 -0.18
C ARG A 194 23.58 14.05 -0.90
N GLU A 195 23.31 12.83 -1.34
CA GLU A 195 24.27 12.06 -2.15
C GLU A 195 24.55 12.75 -3.50
N GLU A 196 23.53 13.32 -4.16
CA GLU A 196 23.75 14.11 -5.37
C GLU A 196 24.59 15.38 -5.10
N PHE A 197 24.37 16.06 -3.96
CA PHE A 197 25.21 17.19 -3.56
C PHE A 197 26.63 16.80 -3.16
N LYS A 198 26.84 15.60 -2.61
CA LYS A 198 28.20 15.08 -2.38
C LYS A 198 28.93 14.86 -3.69
N ASN A 199 28.25 14.38 -4.72
CA ASN A 199 28.81 14.16 -6.05
C ASN A 199 29.18 15.48 -6.77
N TRP A 200 28.60 16.61 -6.36
CA TRP A 200 28.91 17.93 -6.90
C TRP A 200 30.34 18.41 -6.59
N VAL A 201 30.80 18.19 -5.36
CA VAL A 201 32.11 18.70 -4.91
C VAL A 201 33.28 18.09 -5.69
N PRO A 202 33.34 16.76 -5.94
CA PRO A 202 34.35 16.17 -6.82
C PRO A 202 34.34 16.75 -8.24
N ILE A 203 33.17 17.11 -8.79
CA ILE A 203 33.06 17.72 -10.12
C ILE A 203 33.74 19.10 -10.14
N LEU A 204 33.50 19.92 -9.11
CA LEU A 204 34.14 21.22 -8.96
C LEU A 204 35.68 21.09 -8.92
N VAL A 205 36.19 20.18 -8.08
CA VAL A 205 37.64 19.97 -7.93
C VAL A 205 38.27 19.40 -9.19
N ALA A 206 37.64 18.41 -9.82
CA ALA A 206 38.13 17.82 -11.07
C ALA A 206 38.16 18.84 -12.21
N ASN A 207 37.29 19.85 -12.20
CA ASN A 207 37.29 20.91 -13.21
C ASN A 207 38.52 21.82 -13.10
N ILE A 208 39.06 22.02 -11.89
CA ILE A 208 40.31 22.77 -11.69
C ILE A 208 41.46 22.08 -12.44
N GLU A 209 41.58 20.75 -12.29
CA GLU A 209 42.63 19.96 -12.96
C GLU A 209 42.50 20.01 -14.49
N LYS A 210 41.27 20.00 -15.03
CA LYS A 210 41.04 20.14 -16.49
C LYS A 210 41.51 21.49 -17.01
N VAL A 211 41.24 22.57 -16.28
CA VAL A 211 41.60 23.93 -16.69
C VAL A 211 43.11 24.21 -16.56
N LYS A 212 43.88 23.40 -15.82
CA LYS A 212 45.35 23.56 -15.74
C LYS A 212 46.04 23.54 -17.11
N ASN A 213 45.64 22.64 -18.00
CA ASN A 213 46.24 22.59 -19.34
C ASN A 213 45.89 23.84 -20.15
N PHE A 214 44.65 24.32 -20.04
CA PHE A 214 44.18 25.55 -20.67
C PHE A 214 44.91 26.80 -20.15
N ILE A 215 45.28 26.82 -18.86
CA ILE A 215 46.09 27.89 -18.27
C ILE A 215 47.42 28.05 -19.02
N HIS A 216 48.13 26.95 -19.26
CA HIS A 216 49.42 26.98 -19.95
C HIS A 216 49.27 27.55 -21.38
N GLU A 217 48.26 27.09 -22.12
CA GLU A 217 47.99 27.53 -23.49
C GLU A 217 47.63 29.03 -23.57
N GLU A 218 46.71 29.51 -22.74
CA GLU A 218 46.29 30.92 -22.78
C GLU A 218 47.37 31.88 -22.25
N VAL A 219 48.14 31.48 -21.23
CA VAL A 219 49.26 32.30 -20.77
C VAL A 219 50.37 32.38 -21.83
N GLU A 220 50.69 31.27 -22.49
CA GLU A 220 51.67 31.27 -23.58
C GLU A 220 51.22 32.13 -24.77
N LYS A 221 49.94 32.06 -25.14
CA LYS A 221 49.33 32.91 -26.16
C LYS A 221 49.42 34.39 -25.78
N TYR A 222 49.12 34.75 -24.53
CA TYR A 222 49.26 36.11 -24.05
C TYR A 222 50.71 36.63 -24.15
N GLU A 223 51.66 35.85 -23.63
CA GLU A 223 53.09 36.20 -23.65
C GLU A 223 53.62 36.39 -25.08
N LYS A 224 53.14 35.60 -26.05
CA LYS A 224 53.58 35.68 -27.46
C LYS A 224 52.86 36.76 -28.28
N GLN A 225 51.59 37.03 -28.02
CA GLN A 225 50.75 37.84 -28.91
C GLN A 225 50.36 39.21 -28.35
N TYR A 226 50.10 39.30 -27.04
CA TYR A 226 49.45 40.47 -26.44
C TYR A 226 50.35 41.21 -25.46
N ARG A 227 51.40 40.56 -24.95
CA ARG A 227 52.35 41.20 -24.05
C ARG A 227 53.13 42.30 -24.79
N GLY A 228 52.89 43.54 -24.37
CA GLY A 228 53.53 44.72 -24.94
C GLY A 228 54.74 45.20 -24.13
N LYS A 229 54.56 46.33 -23.42
CA LYS A 229 55.62 46.98 -22.65
C LYS A 229 55.80 46.43 -21.22
N GLU A 230 54.97 45.48 -20.81
CA GLU A 230 54.94 44.96 -19.44
C GLU A 230 56.21 44.13 -19.11
N LEU A 231 56.79 44.38 -17.94
CA LEU A 231 57.98 43.69 -17.46
C LEU A 231 57.67 42.23 -17.11
N LEU A 232 58.71 41.39 -17.05
CA LEU A 232 58.58 39.98 -16.66
C LEU A 232 58.00 39.89 -15.23
N GLY A 233 56.97 39.07 -15.04
CA GLY A 233 56.30 38.89 -13.75
C GLY A 233 55.06 39.77 -13.52
N PHE A 234 54.74 40.71 -14.41
CA PHE A 234 53.42 41.35 -14.41
C PHE A 234 52.41 40.44 -15.10
N ASN A 235 51.30 40.17 -14.40
CA ASN A 235 50.24 39.29 -14.88
C ASN A 235 49.12 40.12 -15.51
N SER A 236 48.69 39.75 -16.72
CA SER A 236 47.51 40.37 -17.31
C SER A 236 46.24 39.91 -16.63
N TYR A 237 45.51 40.87 -16.06
CA TYR A 237 44.18 40.65 -15.55
C TYR A 237 43.23 40.10 -16.63
N LYS A 238 43.43 40.48 -17.91
CA LYS A 238 42.57 39.99 -18.99
C LYS A 238 42.76 38.50 -19.23
N THR A 239 43.99 38.00 -19.17
CA THR A 239 44.28 36.56 -19.28
C THR A 239 43.68 35.80 -18.11
N PHE A 240 43.82 36.33 -16.89
CA PHE A 240 43.17 35.78 -15.71
C PHE A 240 41.65 35.68 -15.90
N GLU A 241 41.02 36.75 -16.36
CA GLU A 241 39.58 36.84 -16.60
C GLU A 241 39.12 35.79 -17.62
N ILE A 242 39.80 35.65 -18.76
CA ILE A 242 39.46 34.67 -19.81
C ILE A 242 39.47 33.24 -19.26
N ILE A 243 40.50 32.90 -18.47
CA ILE A 243 40.61 31.56 -17.89
C ILE A 243 39.52 31.29 -16.85
N VAL A 244 39.16 32.29 -16.04
CA VAL A 244 38.03 32.18 -15.10
C VAL A 244 36.73 31.96 -15.85
N HIS A 245 36.48 32.69 -16.94
CA HIS A 245 35.28 32.51 -17.74
C HIS A 245 35.16 31.09 -18.28
N GLU A 246 36.24 30.53 -18.82
CA GLU A 246 36.27 29.15 -19.31
C GLU A 246 35.98 28.14 -18.19
N TYR A 247 36.61 28.32 -17.02
CA TYR A 247 36.35 27.49 -15.85
C TYR A 247 34.88 27.50 -15.42
N ILE A 248 34.26 28.68 -15.36
CA ILE A 248 32.86 28.84 -14.94
C ILE A 248 31.90 28.22 -15.95
N GLN A 249 32.14 28.38 -17.25
CA GLN A 249 31.27 27.82 -18.31
C GLN A 249 31.19 26.29 -18.24
N GLN A 250 32.30 25.61 -17.95
CA GLN A 250 32.33 24.14 -17.83
C GLN A 250 31.52 23.59 -16.64
N LEU A 251 31.12 24.44 -15.68
CA LEU A 251 30.32 24.06 -14.51
C LEU A 251 28.81 24.20 -14.70
N VAL A 252 28.36 24.86 -15.77
CA VAL A 252 26.92 25.12 -16.02
C VAL A 252 26.17 23.81 -16.28
N ASP A 253 26.60 23.01 -17.25
CA ASP A 253 25.89 21.76 -17.60
C ASP A 253 25.88 20.74 -16.46
N PRO A 254 26.99 20.52 -15.71
CA PRO A 254 26.97 19.63 -14.55
C PRO A 254 26.02 20.09 -13.44
N ALA A 255 25.87 21.41 -13.21
CA ALA A 255 24.92 21.93 -12.24
C ALA A 255 23.46 21.71 -12.68
N LEU A 256 23.15 21.87 -13.97
CA LEU A 256 21.83 21.58 -14.51
C LEU A 256 21.51 20.07 -14.47
N SER A 257 22.49 19.22 -14.76
CA SER A 257 22.34 17.77 -14.64
C SER A 257 21.99 17.36 -13.20
N MET A 258 22.66 17.96 -12.21
CA MET A 258 22.34 17.76 -10.80
C MET A 258 20.91 18.23 -10.46
N LEU A 259 20.50 19.41 -10.94
CA LEU A 259 19.12 19.89 -10.78
C LEU A 259 18.11 18.87 -11.32
N HIS A 260 18.28 18.38 -12.55
CA HIS A 260 17.36 17.43 -13.17
C HIS A 260 17.26 16.10 -12.38
N LYS A 261 18.37 15.60 -11.84
CA LYS A 261 18.32 14.40 -10.98
C LYS A 261 17.51 14.66 -9.71
N VAL A 262 17.74 15.78 -9.04
CA VAL A 262 16.99 16.15 -7.82
C VAL A 262 15.50 16.35 -8.14
N VAL A 263 15.18 16.95 -9.29
CA VAL A 263 13.80 17.11 -9.77
C VAL A 263 13.08 15.76 -9.85
N GLU A 264 13.71 14.74 -10.44
CA GLU A 264 13.10 13.41 -10.55
C GLU A 264 12.97 12.70 -9.20
N ILE A 265 13.96 12.84 -8.32
CA ILE A 265 13.92 12.27 -6.96
C ILE A 265 12.74 12.87 -6.17
N VAL A 266 12.58 14.20 -6.19
CA VAL A 266 11.49 14.88 -5.47
C VAL A 266 10.13 14.56 -6.09
N ARG A 267 10.04 14.55 -7.42
CA ARG A 267 8.82 14.16 -8.15
C ARG A 267 8.36 12.78 -7.71
N GLN A 268 9.25 11.80 -7.70
CA GLN A 268 8.92 10.44 -7.30
C GLN A 268 8.43 10.36 -5.84
N ALA A 269 9.10 11.03 -4.91
CA ALA A 269 8.70 11.05 -3.51
C ALA A 269 7.32 11.69 -3.29
N PHE A 270 7.01 12.78 -3.99
CA PHE A 270 5.70 13.42 -3.93
C PHE A 270 4.62 12.54 -4.57
N SER A 271 4.90 11.92 -5.71
CA SER A 271 4.00 10.98 -6.39
C SER A 271 3.68 9.76 -5.52
N ASP A 272 4.68 9.17 -4.86
CA ASP A 272 4.49 8.01 -3.98
C ASP A 272 3.66 8.38 -2.75
N THR A 273 3.86 9.59 -2.22
CA THR A 273 3.09 10.13 -1.10
C THR A 273 1.64 10.39 -1.49
N ALA A 274 1.39 10.91 -2.69
CA ALA A 274 0.04 11.05 -3.23
C ALA A 274 -0.62 9.68 -3.44
N GLN A 275 0.10 8.69 -3.98
CA GLN A 275 -0.41 7.34 -4.16
C GLN A 275 -0.77 6.66 -2.83
N LYS A 276 0.04 6.85 -1.79
CA LYS A 276 -0.21 6.32 -0.44
C LYS A 276 -1.46 6.94 0.19
N ASN A 277 -1.67 8.25 0.02
CA ASN A 277 -2.78 8.96 0.64
C ASN A 277 -4.09 8.84 -0.17
N PHE A 278 -4.01 8.84 -1.50
CA PHE A 278 -5.18 8.93 -2.39
C PHE A 278 -5.38 7.70 -3.27
N GLY A 279 -4.63 6.61 -3.09
CA GLY A 279 -4.69 5.44 -3.97
C GLY A 279 -6.07 4.79 -4.13
N GLU A 280 -6.94 4.93 -3.13
CA GLU A 280 -8.33 4.45 -3.17
C GLU A 280 -9.25 5.31 -4.09
N PHE A 281 -8.87 6.56 -4.32
CA PHE A 281 -9.64 7.58 -5.04
C PHE A 281 -8.91 7.96 -6.33
N PHE A 282 -9.24 7.27 -7.43
CA PHE A 282 -8.53 7.42 -8.69
C PHE A 282 -8.54 8.86 -9.23
N ASN A 283 -9.71 9.51 -9.23
CA ASN A 283 -9.87 10.87 -9.76
C ASN A 283 -9.10 11.90 -8.93
N LEU A 284 -9.20 11.82 -7.60
CA LEU A 284 -8.43 12.69 -6.70
C LEU A 284 -6.92 12.47 -6.87
N ASN A 285 -6.46 11.21 -6.89
CA ASN A 285 -5.05 10.90 -7.11
C ASN A 285 -4.56 11.46 -8.46
N GLN A 286 -5.31 11.29 -9.55
CA GLN A 286 -4.92 11.87 -10.84
C GLN A 286 -4.81 13.40 -10.81
N GLU A 287 -5.76 14.08 -10.17
CA GLU A 287 -5.72 15.54 -10.04
C GLU A 287 -4.46 15.98 -9.26
N VAL A 288 -4.12 15.27 -8.18
CA VAL A 288 -2.93 15.55 -7.38
C VAL A 288 -1.64 15.26 -8.15
N GLN A 289 -1.56 14.13 -8.86
CA GLN A 289 -0.41 13.79 -9.70
C GLN A 289 -0.19 14.84 -10.80
N LYS A 290 -1.26 15.31 -11.43
CA LYS A 290 -1.19 16.40 -12.41
C LYS A 290 -0.61 17.66 -11.79
N LYS A 291 -1.09 18.07 -10.61
CA LYS A 291 -0.56 19.24 -9.88
C LYS A 291 0.92 19.08 -9.52
N ILE A 292 1.35 17.87 -9.13
CA ILE A 292 2.77 17.56 -8.87
C ILE A 292 3.60 17.77 -10.15
N GLU A 293 3.15 17.27 -11.30
CA GLU A 293 3.84 17.44 -12.58
C GLU A 293 3.88 18.91 -13.03
N ASP A 294 2.78 19.65 -12.86
CA ASP A 294 2.69 21.07 -13.20
C ASP A 294 3.68 21.90 -12.34
N PHE A 295 3.69 21.68 -11.01
CA PHE A 295 4.61 22.38 -10.12
C PHE A 295 6.07 21.96 -10.31
N LYS A 296 6.34 20.70 -10.64
CA LYS A 296 7.68 20.23 -11.00
C LYS A 296 8.28 21.10 -12.10
N VAL A 297 7.54 21.33 -13.19
CA VAL A 297 8.01 22.14 -14.32
C VAL A 297 8.27 23.58 -13.91
N ILE A 298 7.32 24.21 -13.20
CA ILE A 298 7.41 25.60 -12.77
C ILE A 298 8.63 25.84 -11.85
N TYR A 299 8.86 24.97 -10.88
CA TYR A 299 9.96 25.14 -9.93
C TYR A 299 11.31 24.71 -10.48
N ALA A 300 11.34 23.74 -11.41
CA ALA A 300 12.56 23.42 -12.14
C ALA A 300 13.03 24.60 -13.00
N GLU A 301 12.10 25.27 -13.72
CA GLU A 301 12.42 26.45 -14.53
C GLU A 301 12.94 27.61 -13.66
N LYS A 302 12.25 27.91 -12.54
CA LYS A 302 12.72 28.92 -11.59
C LYS A 302 14.11 28.61 -11.02
N ALA A 303 14.37 27.35 -10.65
CA ALA A 303 15.67 26.94 -10.14
C ALA A 303 16.75 27.10 -11.21
N GLN A 304 16.46 26.69 -12.45
CA GLN A 304 17.36 26.82 -13.59
C GLN A 304 17.71 28.28 -13.89
N ASP A 305 16.73 29.18 -13.89
CA ASP A 305 16.95 30.62 -14.11
C ASP A 305 17.90 31.22 -13.05
N ILE A 306 17.72 30.84 -11.79
CA ILE A 306 18.56 31.32 -10.69
C ILE A 306 19.96 30.70 -10.74
N ILE A 307 20.10 29.44 -11.16
CA ILE A 307 21.41 28.82 -11.41
C ILE A 307 22.14 29.56 -12.53
N HIS A 308 21.47 29.84 -13.65
CA HIS A 308 22.05 30.64 -14.73
C HIS A 308 22.44 32.05 -14.27
N LEU A 309 21.59 32.70 -13.47
CA LEU A 309 21.91 34.00 -12.89
C LEU A 309 23.14 33.92 -11.98
N GLN A 310 23.26 32.88 -11.15
CA GLN A 310 24.43 32.65 -10.31
C GLN A 310 25.71 32.55 -11.14
N PHE A 311 25.69 31.77 -12.23
CA PHE A 311 26.85 31.65 -13.10
C PHE A 311 27.16 32.93 -13.88
N LYS A 312 26.15 33.71 -14.27
CA LYS A 312 26.35 35.06 -14.84
C LYS A 312 27.05 36.00 -13.85
N MET A 313 26.72 35.90 -12.56
CA MET A 313 27.39 36.70 -11.53
C MET A 313 28.84 36.25 -11.30
N GLU A 314 29.11 34.94 -11.32
CA GLU A 314 30.47 34.39 -11.13
C GLU A 314 31.43 34.66 -12.30
N GLN A 315 30.93 35.13 -13.45
CA GLN A 315 31.77 35.66 -14.53
C GLN A 315 32.44 36.99 -14.14
N MET A 316 31.84 37.74 -13.22
CA MET A 316 32.47 38.94 -12.67
C MET A 316 33.50 38.53 -11.62
N VAL A 317 34.78 38.65 -11.97
CA VAL A 317 35.89 38.34 -11.07
C VAL A 317 35.90 39.29 -9.88
N PHE A 318 35.58 38.78 -8.70
CA PHE A 318 35.60 39.54 -7.46
C PHE A 318 35.82 38.62 -6.24
N CYS A 319 36.60 39.09 -5.28
CA CYS A 319 36.76 38.44 -3.98
C CYS A 319 37.11 39.51 -2.94
N GLN A 320 36.67 39.33 -1.69
CA GLN A 320 37.02 40.23 -0.60
C GLN A 320 38.51 40.07 -0.23
N ASP A 321 39.24 41.17 -0.13
CA ASP A 321 40.71 41.20 0.04
C ASP A 321 41.20 40.35 1.22
N ASN A 322 40.50 40.39 2.35
CA ASN A 322 40.87 39.61 3.53
C ASN A 322 40.70 38.09 3.32
N ILE A 323 39.65 37.68 2.60
CA ILE A 323 39.42 36.27 2.27
C ILE A 323 40.47 35.81 1.25
N TYR A 324 40.64 36.61 0.20
CA TYR A 324 41.56 36.30 -0.89
C TYR A 324 43.02 36.17 -0.40
N SER A 325 43.47 37.12 0.43
CA SER A 325 44.85 37.13 0.94
C SER A 325 45.19 35.90 1.79
N VAL A 326 44.26 35.43 2.63
CA VAL A 326 44.45 34.20 3.44
C VAL A 326 44.59 32.99 2.53
N VAL A 327 43.72 32.86 1.52
CA VAL A 327 43.71 31.71 0.61
C VAL A 327 44.93 31.72 -0.27
N LEU A 328 45.30 32.89 -0.81
CA LEU A 328 46.50 33.07 -1.62
C LEU A 328 47.77 32.69 -0.83
N LYS A 329 47.84 33.05 0.46
CA LYS A 329 48.95 32.65 1.31
C LYS A 329 49.05 31.13 1.44
N ASN A 330 47.94 30.46 1.71
CA ASN A 330 47.91 28.99 1.84
C ASN A 330 48.33 28.30 0.53
N VAL A 331 47.79 28.74 -0.61
CA VAL A 331 48.15 28.18 -1.93
C VAL A 331 49.63 28.43 -2.25
N ARG A 332 50.17 29.61 -1.92
CA ARG A 332 51.62 29.86 -2.06
C ARG A 332 52.45 28.93 -1.18
N GLU A 333 52.04 28.69 0.06
CA GLU A 333 52.76 27.78 0.97
C GLU A 333 52.76 26.34 0.44
N GLU A 334 51.65 25.86 -0.12
CA GLU A 334 51.56 24.54 -0.75
C GLU A 334 52.45 24.39 -1.99
N VAL A 335 52.48 25.42 -2.84
CA VAL A 335 53.25 25.38 -4.11
C VAL A 335 54.75 25.57 -3.88
N PHE A 336 55.14 26.45 -2.96
CA PHE A 336 56.54 26.84 -2.78
C PHE A 336 57.23 26.20 -1.57
N ASN A 337 56.50 25.58 -0.63
CA ASN A 337 57.06 24.86 0.53
C ASN A 337 56.47 23.43 0.73
N PRO A 338 56.51 22.55 -0.28
CA PRO A 338 55.93 21.21 -0.17
C PRO A 338 56.63 20.31 0.88
N LEU A 339 57.88 20.58 1.25
CA LEU A 339 58.67 19.75 2.18
C LEU A 339 58.35 19.94 3.67
N ARG A 340 57.63 20.99 4.09
CA ARG A 340 57.33 21.18 5.52
C ARG A 340 56.31 20.17 6.06
N ASN A 341 55.54 19.53 5.18
CA ASN A 341 54.54 18.52 5.55
C ASN A 341 55.10 17.10 5.71
N LEU A 342 56.40 16.87 5.47
CA LEU A 342 57.02 15.54 5.54
C LEU A 342 58.18 15.41 6.55
N SER A 343 58.53 16.45 7.31
CA SER A 343 59.58 16.33 8.32
C SER A 343 59.38 17.23 9.54
N GLU A 344 58.58 16.79 10.51
CA GLU A 344 58.84 17.10 11.91
C GLU A 344 59.77 16.02 12.45
N ASN A 345 61.09 16.21 12.30
CA ASN A 345 62.17 15.75 13.19
C ASN A 345 63.53 15.81 12.47
N SER A 346 64.18 16.97 12.50
CA SER A 346 65.61 17.15 12.82
C SER A 346 66.05 18.59 12.50
N PRO A 347 66.75 19.30 13.40
CA PRO A 347 67.33 20.59 13.09
C PRO A 347 68.73 20.39 12.53
N LEU A 348 68.95 20.65 11.24
CA LEU A 348 70.30 20.91 10.74
C LEU A 348 70.29 22.08 9.75
N ASN A 349 71.05 23.10 10.13
CA ASN A 349 71.40 24.26 9.32
C ASN A 349 71.99 23.83 7.97
N SER A 350 71.42 24.34 6.88
CA SER A 350 72.13 24.49 5.60
C SER A 350 71.88 25.90 5.07
N PRO A 351 72.93 26.58 4.56
CA PRO A 351 72.81 27.96 4.10
C PRO A 351 71.89 28.03 2.88
N ALA A 352 71.11 29.11 2.81
CA ALA A 352 70.23 29.43 1.71
C ALA A 352 70.95 29.28 0.36
N SER A 353 70.63 28.23 -0.39
CA SER A 353 70.92 28.20 -1.82
C SER A 353 69.99 29.20 -2.49
N ASN A 354 70.58 30.29 -2.98
CA ASN A 354 69.97 31.29 -3.85
C ASN A 354 69.46 30.67 -5.17
N ASN A 355 68.40 29.87 -5.10
CA ASN A 355 67.60 29.45 -6.26
C ASN A 355 66.25 30.19 -6.24
N GLN A 356 66.27 31.51 -6.04
CA GLN A 356 65.22 32.38 -6.59
C GLN A 356 65.43 32.48 -8.11
N SER A 357 65.35 31.34 -8.80
CA SER A 357 65.29 31.29 -10.25
C SER A 357 63.95 31.91 -10.64
N SER A 358 63.99 33.13 -11.20
CA SER A 358 62.94 33.78 -11.99
C SER A 358 61.61 33.02 -12.02
N LEU A 359 60.67 33.36 -11.14
CA LEU A 359 59.33 32.78 -11.19
C LEU A 359 58.76 33.02 -12.59
N SER A 360 58.32 31.96 -13.26
CA SER A 360 57.67 32.11 -14.56
C SER A 360 56.34 32.85 -14.37
N SER A 361 55.97 33.77 -15.28
CA SER A 361 54.66 34.44 -15.25
C SER A 361 53.51 33.45 -15.14
N ILE A 362 53.67 32.25 -15.74
CA ILE A 362 52.74 31.13 -15.68
C ILE A 362 52.53 30.65 -14.23
N THR A 363 53.60 30.51 -13.45
CA THR A 363 53.52 30.04 -12.05
C THR A 363 52.78 31.07 -11.19
N GLU A 364 53.06 32.37 -11.35
CA GLU A 364 52.34 33.42 -10.62
C GLU A 364 50.85 33.45 -10.98
N ILE A 365 50.50 33.45 -12.27
CA ILE A 365 49.09 33.43 -12.72
C ILE A 365 48.38 32.17 -12.19
N SER A 366 49.03 31.01 -12.25
CA SER A 366 48.46 29.74 -11.78
C SER A 366 48.16 29.76 -10.28
N VAL A 367 49.05 30.31 -9.46
CA VAL A 367 48.82 30.45 -8.01
C VAL A 367 47.62 31.35 -7.72
N HIS A 368 47.52 32.50 -8.40
CA HIS A 368 46.40 33.42 -8.24
C HIS A 368 45.07 32.81 -8.71
N LEU A 369 45.08 32.05 -9.81
CA LEU A 369 43.90 31.33 -10.33
C LEU A 369 43.46 30.22 -9.39
N ASN A 370 44.39 29.40 -8.89
CA ASN A 370 44.08 28.34 -7.93
C ASN A 370 43.45 28.91 -6.65
N ALA A 371 43.99 30.01 -6.12
CA ALA A 371 43.41 30.69 -4.96
C ALA A 371 41.97 31.17 -5.25
N TYR A 372 41.73 31.74 -6.43
CA TYR A 372 40.38 32.16 -6.82
C TYR A 372 39.44 30.97 -7.01
N PHE A 373 39.88 29.90 -7.67
CA PHE A 373 39.08 28.69 -7.89
C PHE A 373 38.70 27.99 -6.60
N VAL A 374 39.60 27.93 -5.61
CA VAL A 374 39.30 27.36 -4.29
C VAL A 374 38.13 28.10 -3.63
N GLU A 375 38.15 29.44 -3.65
CA GLU A 375 37.04 30.23 -3.08
C GLU A 375 35.76 30.11 -3.89
N THR A 376 35.86 30.09 -5.21
CA THR A 376 34.72 29.87 -6.09
C THR A 376 34.09 28.49 -5.87
N CYS A 377 34.89 27.44 -5.68
CA CYS A 377 34.40 26.12 -5.32
C CYS A 377 33.62 26.14 -4.01
N LYS A 378 34.15 26.79 -2.96
CA LYS A 378 33.45 26.90 -1.68
C LYS A 378 32.11 27.62 -1.80
N ARG A 379 32.04 28.70 -2.60
CA ARG A 379 30.78 29.40 -2.87
C ARG A 379 29.79 28.50 -3.60
N LEU A 380 30.18 27.95 -4.74
CA LEU A 380 29.31 27.14 -5.60
C LEU A 380 28.91 25.79 -4.97
N ALA A 381 29.77 25.20 -4.13
CA ALA A 381 29.46 23.98 -3.39
C ALA A 381 28.29 24.16 -2.41
N ASN A 382 28.06 25.38 -1.93
CA ASN A 382 26.94 25.70 -1.05
C ASN A 382 25.76 26.32 -1.82
N GLN A 383 26.05 27.30 -2.68
CA GLN A 383 25.02 28.12 -3.32
C GLN A 383 24.14 27.32 -4.29
N ILE A 384 24.72 26.44 -5.12
CA ILE A 384 23.93 25.66 -6.07
C ILE A 384 23.01 24.67 -5.32
N PRO A 385 23.49 23.87 -4.35
CA PRO A 385 22.59 23.06 -3.53
C PRO A 385 21.53 23.88 -2.78
N PHE A 386 21.83 25.09 -2.30
CA PHE A 386 20.81 25.93 -1.64
C PHE A 386 19.70 26.36 -2.59
N ILE A 387 20.04 26.78 -3.81
CA ILE A 387 19.05 27.16 -4.82
C ILE A 387 18.14 25.96 -5.12
N ILE A 388 18.72 24.78 -5.36
CA ILE A 388 17.96 23.56 -5.66
C ILE A 388 17.06 23.17 -4.48
N GLN A 389 17.60 23.11 -3.25
CA GLN A 389 16.81 22.77 -2.06
C GLN A 389 15.67 23.76 -1.82
N TYR A 390 15.92 25.05 -2.00
CA TYR A 390 14.91 26.07 -1.80
C TYR A 390 13.75 25.90 -2.78
N PHE A 391 14.01 25.84 -4.09
CA PHE A 391 12.93 25.76 -5.07
C PHE A 391 12.29 24.38 -5.15
N MET A 392 13.08 23.31 -5.16
CA MET A 392 12.55 21.96 -5.42
C MET A 392 11.91 21.33 -4.20
N LEU A 393 12.36 21.63 -2.97
CA LEU A 393 11.76 21.09 -1.75
C LEU A 393 10.86 22.12 -1.07
N ARG A 394 11.42 23.25 -0.62
CA ARG A 394 10.71 24.20 0.25
C ARG A 394 9.57 24.92 -0.46
N GLU A 395 9.86 25.62 -1.55
CA GLU A 395 8.89 26.43 -2.28
C GLU A 395 7.86 25.55 -3.00
N ASN A 396 8.32 24.47 -3.64
CA ASN A 396 7.46 23.48 -4.30
C ASN A 396 6.50 22.81 -3.31
N GLY A 397 7.00 22.27 -2.19
CA GLY A 397 6.17 21.64 -1.16
C GLY A 397 5.13 22.61 -0.58
N ASN A 398 5.54 23.83 -0.23
CA ASN A 398 4.63 24.86 0.30
C ASN A 398 3.51 25.21 -0.69
N CYS A 399 3.84 25.36 -1.98
CA CYS A 399 2.87 25.72 -2.99
C CYS A 399 1.95 24.56 -3.35
N LEU A 400 2.47 23.32 -3.40
CA LEU A 400 1.64 22.14 -3.53
C LEU A 400 0.61 22.06 -2.40
N GLN A 401 1.04 22.23 -1.14
CA GLN A 401 0.11 22.21 0.01
C GLN A 401 -0.97 23.29 -0.07
N LYS A 402 -0.61 24.53 -0.49
CA LYS A 402 -1.57 25.62 -0.69
C LYS A 402 -2.58 25.29 -1.79
N ASP A 403 -2.11 24.76 -2.91
CA ASP A 403 -2.94 24.41 -4.05
C ASP A 403 -3.87 23.22 -3.75
N MET A 404 -3.43 22.28 -2.93
CA MET A 404 -4.30 21.24 -2.37
C MET A 404 -5.47 21.83 -1.58
N MET A 405 -5.25 22.91 -0.82
CA MET A 405 -6.34 23.60 -0.12
C MET A 405 -7.32 24.29 -1.08
N HIS A 406 -6.88 24.69 -2.27
CA HIS A 406 -7.77 25.27 -3.28
C HIS A 406 -8.75 24.23 -3.87
N ILE A 407 -8.40 22.93 -3.89
CA ILE A 407 -9.32 21.85 -4.30
C ILE A 407 -10.60 21.86 -3.43
N LEU A 408 -10.49 22.27 -2.17
CA LEU A 408 -11.63 22.36 -1.26
C LEU A 408 -12.63 23.46 -1.63
N GLN A 409 -12.31 24.39 -2.53
CA GLN A 409 -13.23 25.47 -2.91
C GLN A 409 -14.30 25.01 -3.91
N GLU A 410 -14.02 23.97 -4.68
CA GLU A 410 -14.87 23.50 -5.79
C GLU A 410 -15.89 22.43 -5.32
N ARG A 411 -16.95 22.89 -4.65
CA ARG A 411 -17.96 22.00 -4.02
C ARG A 411 -18.59 20.98 -4.97
N ASP A 412 -18.83 21.38 -6.22
CA ASP A 412 -19.48 20.55 -7.22
C ASP A 412 -18.64 19.32 -7.61
N ARG A 413 -17.32 19.36 -7.37
CA ARG A 413 -16.39 18.29 -7.74
C ARG A 413 -16.20 17.21 -6.67
N TYR A 414 -16.71 17.38 -5.45
CA TYR A 414 -16.41 16.44 -4.35
C TYR A 414 -16.85 15.01 -4.67
N SER A 415 -18.04 14.84 -5.25
CA SER A 415 -18.55 13.50 -5.61
C SER A 415 -17.72 12.85 -6.72
N TRP A 416 -17.14 13.65 -7.62
CA TRP A 416 -16.25 13.17 -8.67
C TRP A 416 -14.86 12.83 -8.11
N LEU A 417 -14.29 13.68 -7.26
CA LEU A 417 -12.98 13.47 -6.62
C LEU A 417 -12.98 12.22 -5.73
N LEU A 418 -14.03 12.05 -4.93
CA LEU A 418 -14.18 10.95 -3.98
C LEU A 418 -14.75 9.67 -4.62
N GLN A 419 -14.75 9.56 -5.94
CA GLN A 419 -15.21 8.35 -6.60
C GLN A 419 -14.20 7.21 -6.37
N GLU A 420 -14.66 6.17 -5.69
CA GLU A 420 -13.87 4.95 -5.47
C GLU A 420 -13.70 4.17 -6.77
N GLN A 421 -12.65 3.35 -6.81
CA GLN A 421 -12.55 2.30 -7.82
C GLN A 421 -13.77 1.37 -7.76
N SER A 422 -14.24 0.91 -8.93
CA SER A 422 -15.44 0.07 -9.03
C SER A 422 -15.35 -1.22 -8.20
N GLU A 423 -14.15 -1.79 -8.08
CA GLU A 423 -13.88 -2.98 -7.29
C GLU A 423 -13.94 -2.73 -5.78
N THR A 424 -13.37 -1.63 -5.29
CA THR A 424 -13.41 -1.28 -3.86
C THR A 424 -14.83 -0.91 -3.43
N ALA A 425 -15.56 -0.16 -4.26
CA ALA A 425 -16.96 0.20 -4.02
C ALA A 425 -17.87 -1.04 -3.94
N THR A 426 -17.77 -1.96 -4.90
CA THR A 426 -18.58 -3.19 -4.93
C THR A 426 -18.25 -4.11 -3.75
N LYS A 427 -16.97 -4.28 -3.44
CA LYS A 427 -16.50 -5.05 -2.28
C LYS A 427 -16.98 -4.42 -0.97
N ARG A 428 -16.88 -3.10 -0.82
CA ARG A 428 -17.36 -2.37 0.37
C ARG A 428 -18.87 -2.53 0.56
N LYS A 429 -19.66 -2.37 -0.50
CA LYS A 429 -21.11 -2.59 -0.47
C LYS A 429 -21.45 -4.01 -0.01
N PHE A 430 -20.84 -5.02 -0.63
CA PHE A 430 -21.04 -6.42 -0.26
C PHE A 430 -20.68 -6.72 1.21
N LEU A 431 -19.57 -6.16 1.71
CA LEU A 431 -19.14 -6.32 3.10
C LEU A 431 -20.13 -5.65 4.07
N LYS A 432 -20.62 -4.44 3.78
CA LYS A 432 -21.65 -3.77 4.59
C LYS A 432 -22.95 -4.58 4.65
N ASP A 433 -23.42 -5.07 3.51
CA ASP A 433 -24.63 -5.90 3.44
C ASP A 433 -24.45 -7.22 4.21
N LYS A 434 -23.24 -7.79 4.19
CA LYS A 434 -22.90 -8.98 4.96
C LYS A 434 -22.88 -8.69 6.47
N ILE A 435 -22.31 -7.56 6.90
CA ILE A 435 -22.35 -7.13 8.31
C ILE A 435 -23.79 -6.95 8.76
N SER A 436 -24.61 -6.22 8.01
CA SER A 436 -26.03 -6.01 8.33
C SER A 436 -26.77 -7.34 8.55
N ARG A 437 -26.57 -8.32 7.65
CA ARG A 437 -27.14 -9.67 7.79
C ARG A 437 -26.61 -10.42 9.02
N LEU A 438 -25.32 -10.36 9.29
CA LEU A 438 -24.70 -11.01 10.45
C LEU A 438 -25.16 -10.37 11.78
N THR A 439 -25.34 -9.05 11.82
CA THR A 439 -25.86 -8.33 12.98
C THR A 439 -27.31 -8.73 13.26
N LYS A 440 -28.14 -8.84 12.22
CA LYS A 440 -29.52 -9.36 12.34
C LYS A 440 -29.52 -10.80 12.86
N ALA A 441 -28.66 -11.67 12.33
CA ALA A 441 -28.54 -13.05 12.80
C ALA A 441 -28.09 -13.14 14.27
N ARG A 442 -27.11 -12.31 14.67
CA ARG A 442 -26.65 -12.22 16.07
C ARG A 442 -27.76 -11.73 17.00
N HIS A 443 -28.54 -10.73 16.59
CA HIS A 443 -29.68 -10.25 17.34
C HIS A 443 -30.75 -11.34 17.51
N ALA A 444 -31.10 -12.05 16.44
CA ALA A 444 -32.07 -13.15 16.51
C ALA A 444 -31.62 -14.27 17.46
N LEU A 445 -30.33 -14.63 17.45
CA LEU A 445 -29.77 -15.59 18.41
C LEU A 445 -29.83 -15.10 19.86
N HIS A 446 -29.57 -13.81 20.08
CA HIS A 446 -29.64 -13.22 21.42
C HIS A 446 -31.08 -13.22 21.95
N THR A 447 -32.07 -12.85 21.12
CA THR A 447 -33.49 -12.93 21.47
C THR A 447 -33.90 -14.36 21.81
N PHE A 448 -33.47 -15.34 21.01
CA PHE A 448 -33.74 -16.76 21.27
C PHE A 448 -33.13 -17.25 22.60
N SER A 449 -31.93 -16.79 22.96
CA SER A 449 -31.28 -17.14 24.23
C SER A 449 -31.98 -16.52 25.44
N LEU A 450 -32.54 -15.31 25.30
CA LEU A 450 -33.29 -14.63 26.36
C LEU A 450 -34.63 -15.32 26.61
N GLU A 451 -35.38 -15.62 25.55
CA GLU A 451 -36.68 -16.32 25.65
C GLU A 451 -36.52 -17.76 26.16
N GLY A 452 -35.44 -18.45 25.78
CA GLY A 452 -35.12 -19.80 26.28
C GLY A 452 -34.73 -19.86 27.76
N SER A 453 -34.36 -18.73 28.38
CA SER A 453 -34.01 -18.66 29.82
C SER A 453 -35.23 -18.36 30.70
N ILE A 454 -36.36 -17.97 30.12
CA ILE A 454 -37.60 -17.61 30.83
C ILE A 454 -38.56 -18.81 30.94
N VAL A 455 -38.32 -19.89 30.20
CA VAL A 455 -39.15 -21.13 30.18
C VAL A 455 -38.37 -22.34 30.73
N GLY A 456 -37.30 -22.10 31.50
CA GLY A 456 -36.48 -23.13 32.15
C GLY A 456 -36.99 -23.51 33.53
#